data_AF-A0A7C5DC99-F1
#
_entry.id   AF-A0A7C5DC99-F1
#
_cell.length_a   1.000
_cell.length_b   1.000
_cell.length_c   1.000
_cell.angle_alpha   90.00
_cell.angle_beta   90.00
_cell.angle_gamma   90.00
#
_symmetry.space_group_name_H-M   'P 1'
#
loop_
_entity.id
_entity.type
_entity.pdbx_description
1 polymer ?
#
loop_
_entity_poly.entity_id
_entity_poly.type
_entity_poly.pdbx_seq_one_letter_code
_entity_poly.pdbx_strand_id
1 'polypeptide(L)' 'EMTDVLSDEVKESFTAKIPMGRFGQPSEVADAVAFLLSDHSSYITGETLKVNGGMFM' A
#
# COMPACT_ATOMS: atom_id res chain seq x y z
N GLU A 1 11.73 -11.44 -1.44
CA GLU A 1 11.02 -10.30 -0.82
C GLU A 1 11.40 -10.19 0.65
N MET A 2 11.52 -8.97 1.22
CA MET A 2 11.88 -8.82 2.65
C MET A 2 10.82 -9.37 3.61
N THR A 3 9.58 -9.58 3.15
CA THR A 3 8.45 -10.12 3.93
C THR A 3 8.42 -11.65 3.95
N ASP A 4 9.27 -12.33 3.18
CA ASP A 4 9.31 -13.79 3.12
C ASP A 4 9.73 -14.41 4.46
N VAL A 5 10.50 -13.68 5.26
CA VAL A 5 10.99 -14.10 6.59
C VAL A 5 9.90 -14.13 7.66
N LEU A 6 8.71 -13.58 7.39
CA LEU A 6 7.58 -13.59 8.33
C LEU A 6 6.95 -14.99 8.37
N SER A 7 6.54 -15.43 9.55
CA SER A 7 5.76 -16.67 9.70
C SER A 7 4.38 -16.54 9.04
N ASP A 8 3.80 -17.68 8.67
CA ASP A 8 2.49 -17.71 8.02
C ASP A 8 1.39 -17.15 8.93
N GLU A 9 1.43 -17.46 10.24
CA GLU A 9 0.52 -16.88 11.23
C GLU A 9 0.57 -15.35 11.27
N VAL A 10 1.77 -14.77 11.15
CA VAL A 10 1.94 -13.30 11.09
C VAL A 10 1.35 -12.77 9.78
N LYS A 11 1.63 -13.42 8.65
CA LYS A 11 1.09 -13.03 7.34
C LYS A 11 -0.44 -13.07 7.32
N GLU A 12 -1.04 -14.11 7.89
CA GLU A 12 -2.50 -14.26 8.01
C GLU A 12 -3.10 -13.18 8.92
N SER A 13 -2.47 -12.92 10.08
CA SER A 13 -2.92 -11.88 11.02
C SER A 13 -2.95 -10.50 10.39
N PHE A 14 -1.95 -10.15 9.59
CA PHE A 14 -1.94 -8.89 8.85
C PHE A 14 -2.97 -8.91 7.73
N THR A 15 -3.06 -9.99 6.95
CA THR A 15 -4.02 -10.13 5.85
C THR A 15 -5.46 -9.93 6.32
N ALA A 16 -5.83 -10.49 7.48
CA ALA A 16 -7.16 -10.32 8.07
C ALA A 16 -7.49 -8.86 8.45
N LYS A 17 -6.47 -8.01 8.65
CA LYS A 17 -6.63 -6.57 8.95
C LYS A 17 -6.64 -5.70 7.69
N ILE A 18 -6.31 -6.25 6.52
CA ILE A 18 -6.36 -5.53 5.24
C ILE A 18 -7.74 -5.77 4.63
N PRO A 19 -8.59 -4.73 4.45
CA PRO A 19 -9.88 -4.88 3.77
C PRO A 19 -9.80 -5.51 2.37
N MET A 20 -8.73 -5.25 1.62
CA MET A 20 -8.48 -5.90 0.32
C MET A 20 -8.04 -7.37 0.41
N GLY A 21 -7.84 -7.92 1.61
CA GLY A 21 -7.59 -9.34 1.84
C GLY A 21 -6.26 -9.87 1.31
N ARG A 22 -5.28 -8.99 1.03
CA ARG A 22 -3.95 -9.38 0.56
C ARG A 22 -2.89 -8.33 0.88
N PHE A 23 -1.63 -8.75 0.86
CA PHE A 23 -0.51 -7.81 0.82
C PHE A 23 -0.50 -7.01 -0.49
N GLY A 24 -0.07 -5.75 -0.39
CA GLY A 24 0.21 -4.91 -1.54
C GLY A 24 1.42 -5.44 -2.33
N GLN A 25 1.46 -5.11 -3.60
CA GLN A 25 2.61 -5.34 -4.47
C GLN A 25 3.46 -4.07 -4.52
N PRO A 26 4.80 -4.18 -4.69
CA PRO A 26 5.66 -3.00 -4.85
C PRO A 26 5.22 -2.07 -5.99
N SER A 27 4.64 -2.63 -7.06
CA SER A 27 4.12 -1.84 -8.19
C SER A 27 2.98 -0.91 -7.79
N GLU A 28 2.13 -1.28 -6.83
CA GLU A 28 1.02 -0.44 -6.40
C GLU A 28 1.49 0.84 -5.69
N VAL A 29 2.63 0.75 -4.98
CA VAL A 29 3.29 1.94 -4.42
C VAL A 29 3.93 2.77 -5.52
N ALA A 30 4.60 2.12 -6.48
CA ALA A 30 5.23 2.80 -7.61
C ALA A 30 4.20 3.57 -8.46
N ASP A 31 3.05 2.97 -8.75
CA ASP A 31 1.98 3.58 -9.53
C ASP A 31 1.36 4.80 -8.80
N ALA A 32 1.19 4.72 -7.48
CA ALA A 32 0.72 5.85 -6.68
C ALA A 32 1.73 7.01 -6.69
N VAL A 33 3.03 6.73 -6.61
CA VAL A 33 4.08 7.74 -6.76
C VAL A 33 4.09 8.32 -8.17
N ALA A 34 3.94 7.48 -9.20
CA ALA A 34 3.88 7.92 -10.59
C ALA A 34 2.70 8.87 -10.83
N PHE A 35 1.53 8.58 -10.25
CA PHE A 35 0.38 9.50 -10.26
C PHE A 35 0.72 10.84 -9.60
N LEU A 36 1.33 10.82 -8.41
CA LEU A 36 1.69 12.05 -7.69
C LEU A 36 2.75 12.88 -8.42
N LEU A 37 3.58 12.28 -9.27
CA LEU A 37 4.55 12.97 -10.12
C LEU A 37 3.99 13.42 -11.48
N SER A 38 2.76 13.03 -11.83
CA SER A 38 2.15 13.36 -13.12
C SER A 38 1.41 14.70 -13.10
N ASP A 39 1.09 15.25 -14.27
CA ASP A 39 0.30 16.48 -14.37
C ASP A 39 -1.13 16.35 -13.78
N HIS A 40 -1.61 15.10 -13.61
CA HIS A 40 -2.91 14.80 -13.02
C HIS A 40 -2.99 15.17 -11.53
N SER A 41 -1.86 15.29 -10.83
CA SER A 41 -1.81 15.66 -9.42
C SER A 41 -1.49 17.14 -9.20
N SER A 42 -1.54 17.99 -10.23
CA SER A 42 -1.04 19.39 -10.21
C SER A 42 -1.64 20.31 -9.13
N TYR A 43 -2.76 19.94 -8.51
CA TYR A 43 -3.38 20.69 -7.41
C TYR A 43 -3.42 19.90 -6.07
N ILE A 44 -2.61 18.85 -5.94
CA ILE A 44 -2.49 18.03 -4.73
C ILE A 44 -1.13 18.33 -4.09
N THR A 45 -1.14 18.85 -2.86
CA THR A 45 0.08 19.16 -2.11
C THR A 45 -0.18 19.06 -0.61
N GLY A 46 0.85 18.69 0.17
CA GLY A 46 0.75 18.55 1.63
C GLY A 46 -0.01 17.32 2.14
N GLU A 47 -0.47 16.45 1.23
CA GLU A 47 -1.27 15.27 1.56
C GLU A 47 -0.42 14.03 1.81
N THR A 48 -0.92 13.14 2.67
CA THR A 48 -0.34 11.80 2.89
C THR A 48 -1.24 10.74 2.25
N LEU A 49 -0.81 10.20 1.11
CA LEU A 49 -1.53 9.13 0.43
C LEU A 49 -1.17 7.76 1.01
N LYS A 50 -2.11 7.12 1.71
CA LYS A 50 -1.94 5.77 2.26
C LYS A 50 -2.14 4.71 1.17
N VAL A 51 -1.08 4.00 0.80
CA VAL A 51 -1.13 2.83 -0.11
C VAL A 51 -1.04 1.54 0.72
N ASN A 52 -2.13 1.17 1.39
CA ASN A 52 -2.12 0.10 2.40
C ASN A 52 -3.31 -0.88 2.34
N GLY A 53 -4.05 -0.88 1.22
CA GLY A 53 -5.22 -1.74 1.04
C GLY A 53 -6.36 -1.50 2.05
N GLY A 54 -6.37 -0.35 2.72
CA GLY A 54 -7.36 0.03 3.73
C GLY A 54 -7.02 -0.39 5.17
N MET A 55 -5.81 -0.89 5.44
CA MET A 55 -5.44 -1.39 6.78
C MET A 55 -5.58 -0.33 7.88
N PHE A 56 -5.33 0.94 7.56
CA PHE A 56 -5.45 2.06 8.49
C PHE A 56 -6.28 3.17 7.86
N MET A 57 -7.56 3.28 8.23
CA MET A 57 -8.40 4.44 7.93
C MET A 57 -8.09 5.57 8.89
#